data_AF-A0A833N5B3-F1
#
_entry.id   AF-A0A833N5B3-F1
#
_cell.length_a   1.000
_cell.length_b   1.000
_cell.length_c   1.000
_cell.angle_alpha   90.00
_cell.angle_beta   90.00
_cell.angle_gamma   90.00
#
_symmetry.space_group_name_H-M   'P 1'
#
loop_
_entity.id
_entity.type
_entity.pdbx_description
1 polymer ?
#
loop_
_entity_poly.entity_id
_entity_poly.type
_entity_poly.pdbx_seq_one_letter_code
_entity_poly.pdbx_strand_id
1 'polypeptide(L)'
;MSDTQTPESIVNMVSLRLRELIHDINNALFVTKGFLEELGEDVTEKKYLDPKFDHENFVDMISTITRNVEKIDQNLIKLRKFAKEEVFEKTGVTKQ
;
A
#
# COMPACT_ATOMS: atom_id res chain seq x y z
N MET A 1 -3.41 -33.98 -15.42
CA MET A 1 -2.00 -33.60 -15.54
C MET A 1 -1.69 -32.72 -14.35
N SER A 2 -0.89 -33.20 -13.41
CA SER A 2 -0.44 -32.41 -12.27
C SER A 2 0.60 -31.43 -12.79
N ASP A 3 0.28 -30.14 -12.83
CA ASP A 3 1.27 -29.10 -13.05
C ASP A 3 2.25 -29.14 -11.88
N THR A 4 3.37 -29.82 -12.08
CA THR A 4 4.43 -29.91 -11.09
C THR A 4 5.06 -28.53 -10.99
N GLN A 5 4.57 -27.70 -10.07
CA GLN A 5 5.20 -26.44 -9.72
C GLN A 5 6.63 -26.74 -9.25
N THR A 6 7.63 -26.34 -10.04
CA THR A 6 9.03 -26.45 -9.62
C THR A 6 9.33 -25.42 -8.53
N PRO A 7 10.27 -25.68 -7.62
CA PRO A 7 10.71 -24.69 -6.63
C PRO A 7 11.05 -23.32 -7.25
N GLU A 8 11.74 -23.28 -8.40
CA GLU A 8 12.01 -22.00 -9.10
C GLU A 8 10.73 -21.29 -9.54
N SER A 9 9.73 -22.03 -10.04
CA SER A 9 8.46 -21.44 -10.48
C SER A 9 7.69 -20.80 -9.31
N ILE A 10 7.76 -21.41 -8.12
CA ILE A 10 7.14 -20.91 -6.90
C ILE A 10 7.87 -19.64 -6.42
N VAL A 11 9.20 -19.66 -6.37
CA VAL A 11 10.01 -18.51 -5.97
C VAL A 11 9.79 -17.32 -6.91
N ASN A 12 9.74 -17.56 -8.21
CA ASN A 12 9.47 -16.52 -9.21
C ASN A 12 8.07 -15.92 -9.04
N MET A 13 7.05 -16.76 -8.80
CA MET A 13 5.69 -16.32 -8.54
C MET A 13 5.60 -15.47 -7.27
N VAL A 14 6.18 -15.92 -6.16
CA VAL A 14 6.20 -15.18 -4.89
C VAL A 14 6.95 -13.85 -5.05
N SER A 15 8.10 -13.85 -5.73
CA SER A 15 8.89 -12.64 -5.97
C SER A 15 8.13 -11.61 -6.81
N LEU A 16 7.40 -12.06 -7.84
CA LEU A 16 6.53 -11.20 -8.63
C LEU A 16 5.42 -10.59 -7.76
N ARG A 17 4.73 -11.41 -6.96
CA ARG A 17 3.67 -10.93 -6.05
C ARG A 17 4.16 -9.96 -4.99
N LEU A 18 5.35 -10.18 -4.43
CA LEU A 18 5.97 -9.23 -3.50
C LEU A 18 6.28 -7.90 -4.19
N ARG A 19 6.79 -7.94 -5.42
CA ARG A 19 7.08 -6.71 -6.19
C ARG A 19 5.80 -5.93 -6.48
N GLU A 20 4.72 -6.59 -6.87
CA GLU A 20 3.41 -5.98 -7.08
C GLU A 20 2.88 -5.32 -5.80
N LEU A 21 2.92 -6.03 -4.66
CA LEU A 21 2.46 -5.49 -3.37
C LEU A 21 3.27 -4.26 -2.92
N ILE A 22 4.60 -4.32 -3.06
CA ILE A 22 5.47 -3.18 -2.72
C ILE A 22 5.18 -1.99 -3.63
N HIS A 23 5.00 -2.24 -4.93
CA HIS A 23 4.65 -1.18 -5.89
C HIS A 23 3.33 -0.51 -5.53
N ASP A 24 2.29 -1.29 -5.20
CA ASP A 24 0.98 -0.76 -4.84
C ASP A 24 1.02 0.09 -3.56
N ILE A 25 1.79 -0.35 -2.55
CA ILE A 25 2.01 0.41 -1.31
C ILE A 25 2.72 1.72 -1.63
N ASN A 26 3.79 1.69 -2.43
CA ASN A 26 4.55 2.89 -2.78
C ASN A 26 3.70 3.90 -3.56
N ASN A 27 2.88 3.43 -4.50
CA ASN A 27 1.98 4.32 -5.24
C ASN A 27 0.93 4.96 -4.33
N ALA A 28 0.31 4.18 -3.44
CA ALA A 28 -0.65 4.71 -2.47
C ALA A 28 0.01 5.73 -1.51
N LEU A 29 1.23 5.47 -1.06
CA LEU A 29 2.01 6.41 -0.23
C LEU A 29 2.32 7.70 -0.97
N PHE A 30 2.73 7.62 -2.24
CA PHE A 30 3.04 8.77 -3.06
C PHE A 30 1.82 9.70 -3.21
N VAL A 31 0.68 9.12 -3.59
CA VAL A 31 -0.59 9.87 -3.73
C VAL A 31 -1.03 10.47 -2.39
N THR A 32 -0.97 9.68 -1.31
CA THR A 32 -1.34 10.15 0.04
C THR A 32 -0.48 11.33 0.48
N LYS A 33 0.83 11.26 0.22
CA LYS A 33 1.77 12.32 0.56
C LYS A 33 1.43 13.62 -0.17
N GLY A 34 1.20 13.57 -1.48
CA GLY A 34 0.86 14.78 -2.27
C GLY A 34 -0.38 15.49 -1.72
N PHE A 35 -1.46 14.74 -1.48
CA PHE A 35 -2.67 15.33 -0.89
C PHE A 35 -2.48 15.83 0.54
N LEU A 36 -1.63 15.19 1.36
CA LEU A 36 -1.34 15.69 2.71
C LEU A 36 -0.54 16.99 2.70
N GLU A 37 0.35 17.18 1.72
CA GLU A 37 1.09 18.44 1.53
C GLU A 37 0.13 19.58 1.16
N GLU A 38 -0.75 19.36 0.17
CA GLU A 38 -1.78 20.33 -0.23
C GLU A 38 -2.75 20.66 0.93
N LEU A 39 -3.27 19.61 1.60
CA LEU A 39 -4.16 19.78 2.76
C LEU A 39 -3.47 20.53 3.90
N GLY A 40 -2.17 20.27 4.12
CA GLY A 40 -1.37 20.91 5.14
C GLY A 40 -1.27 22.43 4.92
N GLU A 41 -1.05 22.87 3.68
CA GLU A 41 -1.05 24.29 3.31
C GLU A 41 -2.41 24.94 3.57
N ASP A 42 -3.49 24.30 3.11
CA ASP A 42 -4.85 24.82 3.25
C ASP A 42 -5.28 24.95 4.71
N VAL A 43 -4.90 23.99 5.57
CA VAL A 43 -5.19 24.03 7.00
C VAL A 43 -4.34 25.06 7.72
N THR A 44 -3.04 25.14 7.42
CA THR A 44 -2.09 26.05 8.08
C THR A 44 -2.47 27.51 7.81
N GLU A 45 -2.81 27.82 6.56
CA GLU A 45 -3.24 29.16 6.14
C GLU A 45 -4.71 29.44 6.45
N LYS A 46 -5.45 28.44 6.96
CA LYS A 46 -6.89 28.51 7.23
C LYS A 46 -7.70 28.93 6.00
N LYS A 47 -7.27 28.51 4.80
CA LYS A 47 -7.95 28.82 3.54
C LYS A 47 -9.40 28.33 3.53
N TYR A 48 -9.68 27.24 4.26
CA TYR A 48 -11.03 26.71 4.46
C TYR A 48 -12.01 27.65 5.19
N LEU A 49 -11.57 28.82 5.66
CA LEU A 49 -12.47 29.86 6.18
C LEU A 49 -12.87 30.89 5.11
N ASP A 50 -12.23 30.89 3.94
CA ASP A 50 -12.58 31.77 2.82
C ASP A 50 -13.89 31.29 2.18
N PRO A 51 -14.92 32.15 2.03
CA PRO A 51 -16.17 31.80 1.33
C PRO A 51 -15.98 31.35 -0.12
N LYS A 52 -14.84 31.62 -0.75
CA LYS A 52 -14.48 31.19 -2.12
C LYS A 52 -13.67 29.90 -2.15
N PHE A 53 -13.38 29.32 -0.99
CA PHE A 53 -12.62 28.08 -0.90
C PHE A 53 -13.42 26.90 -1.47
N ASP A 54 -12.71 26.03 -2.20
CA ASP A 54 -13.30 24.83 -2.78
C ASP A 54 -13.41 23.72 -1.73
N HIS A 55 -14.52 23.75 -0.98
CA HIS A 55 -14.81 22.76 0.04
C HIS A 55 -15.07 21.35 -0.52
N GLU A 56 -15.56 21.24 -1.75
CA GLU A 56 -15.80 19.94 -2.38
C GLU A 56 -14.47 19.25 -2.66
N ASN A 57 -13.53 19.96 -3.28
CA ASN A 57 -12.18 19.46 -3.51
C ASN A 57 -11.47 19.09 -2.19
N PHE A 58 -11.61 19.92 -1.16
CA PHE A 58 -11.02 19.63 0.16
C PHE A 58 -11.53 18.32 0.78
N VAL A 59 -12.84 18.07 0.69
CA VAL A 59 -13.44 16.81 1.16
C VAL A 59 -12.99 15.62 0.31
N ASP A 60 -12.84 15.81 -1.00
CA ASP A 60 -12.35 14.78 -1.92
C ASP A 60 -10.88 14.42 -1.66
N MET A 61 -10.04 15.40 -1.31
CA MET A 61 -8.66 15.17 -0.88
C MET A 61 -8.62 14.31 0.39
N ILE A 62 -9.40 14.67 1.43
CA ILE A 62 -9.49 13.89 2.67
C ILE A 62 -9.97 12.46 2.37
N SER A 63 -11.02 12.31 1.58
CA SER A 63 -11.57 11.00 1.20
C SER A 63 -10.55 10.15 0.43
N THR A 64 -9.71 10.79 -0.40
CA THR A 64 -8.66 10.11 -1.14
C THR A 64 -7.50 9.69 -0.24
N ILE A 65 -7.12 10.51 0.72
CA ILE A 65 -6.15 10.13 1.77
C ILE A 65 -6.64 8.92 2.53
N THR A 66 -7.89 8.93 3.04
CA THR A 66 -8.46 7.83 3.81
C THR A 66 -8.44 6.52 3.02
N ARG A 67 -8.91 6.53 1.76
CA ARG A 67 -8.90 5.34 0.90
C ARG A 67 -7.49 4.80 0.63
N ASN A 68 -6.50 5.66 0.47
CA ASN A 68 -5.12 5.21 0.23
C ASN A 68 -4.48 4.67 1.51
N VAL A 69 -4.76 5.25 2.68
CA VAL A 69 -4.32 4.70 3.97
C VAL A 69 -4.88 3.30 4.20
N GLU A 70 -6.16 3.07 3.90
CA GLU A 70 -6.76 1.73 3.97
C GLU A 70 -6.10 0.74 3.01
N LYS A 71 -5.81 1.15 1.77
CA LYS A 71 -5.08 0.32 0.80
C LYS A 71 -3.69 -0.05 1.30
N ILE A 72 -2.97 0.89 1.90
CA ILE A 72 -1.65 0.66 2.50
C ILE A 72 -1.76 -0.39 3.61
N ASP A 73 -2.71 -0.22 4.55
CA ASP A 73 -2.89 -1.16 5.65
C ASP A 73 -3.21 -2.59 5.16
N GLN A 74 -4.16 -2.72 4.23
CA GLN A 74 -4.52 -4.01 3.64
C GLN A 74 -3.34 -4.70 2.95
N ASN A 75 -2.52 -3.95 2.21
CA ASN A 75 -1.35 -4.50 1.53
C ASN A 75 -0.21 -4.83 2.50
N LEU A 76 -0.02 -4.05 3.57
CA LEU A 76 0.91 -4.38 4.65
C LEU A 76 0.51 -5.66 5.39
N ILE A 77 -0.78 -5.89 5.62
CA ILE A 77 -1.28 -7.16 6.19
C ILE A 77 -0.91 -8.35 5.30
N LYS A 78 -1.07 -8.21 3.96
CA LYS A 78 -0.65 -9.26 3.01
C LYS A 78 0.86 -9.49 3.07
N LEU A 79 1.66 -8.42 3.05
CA LEU A 79 3.12 -8.50 3.12
C LEU A 79 3.61 -9.18 4.40
N ARG A 80 2.99 -8.87 5.55
CA ARG A 80 3.27 -9.54 6.83
C ARG A 80 2.99 -11.04 6.79
N LYS A 81 1.97 -11.50 6.05
CA LYS A 81 1.72 -12.95 5.88
C LYS A 81 2.86 -13.64 5.13
N PHE A 82 3.47 -12.99 4.14
CA PHE A 82 4.65 -13.52 3.44
C PHE A 82 5.91 -13.52 4.31
N ALA A 83 6.02 -12.60 5.26
CA ALA A 83 7.16 -12.48 6.17
C ALA A 83 7.10 -13.42 7.39
N LYS A 84 6.00 -14.18 7.60
CA LYS A 84 5.90 -15.11 8.73
C LYS A 84 6.82 -16.31 8.54
N GLU A 85 7.66 -16.59 9.54
CA GLU A 85 8.57 -17.74 9.59
C GLU A 85 7.87 -19.09 9.37
N GLU A 86 6.64 -19.25 9.86
CA GLU A 86 5.83 -20.47 9.65
C GLU A 86 5.62 -20.83 8.17
N VAL A 87 5.65 -19.85 7.25
CA VAL A 87 5.55 -20.10 5.81
C VAL A 87 6.85 -20.73 5.28
N PHE A 88 8.00 -20.32 5.81
CA PHE A 88 9.31 -20.85 5.44
C PHE A 88 9.57 -22.24 6.06
N GLU A 89 9.10 -22.47 7.29
CA GLU A 89 9.15 -23.80 7.92
C GLU A 89 8.31 -24.83 7.16
N LYS A 90 7.14 -24.44 6.65
CA LYS A 90 6.27 -25.33 5.85
C LYS A 90 6.80 -25.61 4.45
N THR A 91 7.65 -24.74 3.89
CA THR A 91 8.26 -24.94 2.56
C THR A 91 9.60 -25.66 2.61
N GLY A 92 10.08 -26.07 3.80
CA GLY A 92 11.31 -26.84 3.97
C GLY A 92 12.58 -26.02 3.79
N VAL A 93 12.50 -24.69 3.77
CA VAL A 93 13.66 -23.80 3.69
C VAL A 93 14.20 -23.59 5.10
N THR A 94 15.11 -24.46 5.54
CA THR A 94 15.78 -24.32 6.84
C THR A 94 16.71 -23.10 6.85
N LYS A 95 16.60 -22.25 7.88
CA LYS A 95 17.60 -21.22 8.19
C LYS A 95 18.99 -21.85 8.22
N GLN A 96 19.87 -21.46 7.30
CA GLN A 96 21.30 -21.74 7.42
C GLN A 96 21.91 -20.89 8.52
#